data_AF-A0A832RHC3-F1
#
_entry.id   AF-A0A832RHC3-F1
#
_cell.length_a   1.000
_cell.length_b   1.000
_cell.length_c   1.000
_cell.angle_alpha   90.00
_cell.angle_beta   90.00
_cell.angle_gamma   90.00
#
_symmetry.space_group_name_H-M   'P 1'
#
loop_
_entity.id
_entity.type
_entity.pdbx_description
1 polymer ?
#
loop_
_entity_poly.entity_id
_entity_poly.type
_entity_poly.pdbx_seq_one_letter_code
_entity_poly.pdbx_strand_id
1 'polypeptide(L)' 'MSMETTVKITISELTKEKSDAIRSALEPDNIDFPKGLSFEIENLDNALVFNFQSTENMKTLTSTIDEVLAHVSMALKVMK' A
#
# COMPACT_ATOMS: atom_id res chain seq x y z
N MET A 1 -7.75 -6.85 24.79
CA MET A 1 -6.42 -7.17 24.23
C MET A 1 -6.32 -6.38 22.94
N SER A 2 -5.41 -5.40 22.85
CA SER A 2 -5.07 -4.76 21.58
C SER A 2 -4.18 -5.74 20.81
N MET A 3 -4.62 -6.16 19.63
CA MET A 3 -3.88 -7.10 18.80
C MET A 3 -3.16 -6.28 17.74
N GLU A 4 -1.84 -6.18 17.84
CA GLU A 4 -1.05 -5.52 16.82
C GLU A 4 -0.88 -6.47 15.63
N THR A 5 -1.24 -5.99 14.45
CA THR A 5 -1.19 -6.76 13.21
C THR A 5 -0.33 -6.01 12.20
N THR A 6 0.66 -6.69 11.63
CA THR A 6 1.51 -6.15 10.57
C THR A 6 1.35 -7.00 9.32
N VAL A 7 1.16 -6.36 8.18
CA VAL A 7 1.10 -7.03 6.88
C VAL A 7 2.12 -6.38 5.96
N LYS A 8 2.93 -7.21 5.31
CA LYS A 8 3.91 -6.77 4.32
C LYS A 8 3.55 -7.36 2.97
N ILE A 9 3.42 -6.50 1.97
CA ILE A 9 3.16 -6.89 0.59
C ILE A 9 4.31 -6.36 -0.27
N THR A 10 4.94 -7.25 -1.03
CA THR A 10 6.02 -6.90 -1.95
C THR A 10 5.55 -7.09 -3.38
N ILE A 11 5.66 -6.04 -4.20
CA ILE A 11 5.42 -6.09 -5.64
C ILE A 11 6.77 -5.94 -6.33
N SER A 12 7.26 -7.04 -6.90
CA SER A 12 8.58 -7.11 -7.55
C SER A 12 8.48 -6.96 -9.07
N GLU A 13 9.64 -6.90 -9.73
CA GLU A 13 9.78 -6.84 -11.19
C GLU A 13 9.13 -5.59 -11.81
N LEU A 14 9.11 -4.50 -11.05
CA LEU A 14 8.63 -3.20 -11.51
C LEU A 14 9.75 -2.48 -12.27
N THR A 15 9.39 -1.90 -13.43
CA THR A 15 10.24 -0.90 -14.07
C THR A 15 10.16 0.40 -13.26
N LYS A 16 11.16 1.28 -13.41
CA LYS A 16 11.17 2.57 -12.71
C LYS A 16 9.90 3.38 -12.95
N GLU A 17 9.43 3.43 -14.21
CA GLU A 17 8.18 4.11 -14.56
C GLU A 17 6.96 3.53 -13.81
N LYS A 18 6.88 2.20 -13.68
CA LYS A 18 5.78 1.56 -12.96
C LYS A 18 5.83 1.86 -11.47
N SER A 19 7.03 1.85 -10.88
CA SER A 19 7.22 2.22 -9.48
C SER A 19 6.81 3.68 -9.23
N ASP A 20 7.22 4.60 -10.10
CA ASP A 20 6.91 6.03 -9.98
C ASP A 20 5.41 6.31 -10.16
N ALA A 21 4.75 5.62 -11.10
CA ALA A 21 3.31 5.72 -11.30
C ALA A 21 2.50 5.21 -10.10
N ILE A 22 2.90 4.06 -9.53
CA ILE A 22 2.27 3.52 -8.32
C ILE A 22 2.44 4.49 -7.16
N ARG A 23 3.63 5.05 -6.95
CA ARG A 23 3.85 6.05 -5.87
C ARG A 23 3.00 7.29 -6.08
N SER A 24 2.98 7.82 -7.30
CA SER A 24 2.18 9.01 -7.63
C SER A 24 0.67 8.78 -7.45
N ALA A 25 0.20 7.54 -7.66
CA ALA A 25 -1.20 7.18 -7.44
C ALA A 25 -1.55 7.05 -5.95
N LEU A 26 -0.59 6.69 -5.09
CA LEU A 26 -0.81 6.48 -3.65
C LEU A 26 -0.44 7.69 -2.78
N GLU A 27 0.38 8.62 -3.27
CA GLU A 27 0.73 9.87 -2.57
C GLU A 27 -0.48 10.73 -2.13
N PRO A 28 -1.53 10.92 -2.96
CA PRO A 28 -2.69 11.71 -2.58
C PRO A 28 -3.55 11.04 -1.50
N ASP A 29 -3.59 9.71 -1.49
CA ASP A 29 -4.46 8.91 -0.60
C ASP A 29 -3.84 8.69 0.79
N ASN A 30 -2.54 8.94 0.96
CA ASN A 30 -1.82 8.71 2.21
C ASN A 30 -2.17 9.68 3.36
N ILE A 31 -3.14 10.58 3.19
CA ILE A 31 -3.48 11.63 4.18
C ILE A 31 -4.61 11.20 5.14
N ASP A 32 -5.49 10.27 4.75
CA ASP A 32 -6.72 9.94 5.50
C ASP A 32 -6.81 8.48 5.99
N PHE A 33 -5.70 7.90 6.46
CA PHE A 33 -5.77 6.56 7.05
C PHE A 33 -6.60 6.51 8.34
N PRO A 34 -7.38 5.43 8.56
CA PRO A 34 -8.13 5.25 9.79
C PRO A 34 -7.23 5.30 11.03
N LYS A 35 -7.76 5.82 12.13
CA LYS A 35 -7.04 5.87 13.41
C LYS A 35 -6.55 4.47 13.81
N GLY A 36 -5.28 4.37 14.20
CA GLY A 36 -4.65 3.13 14.61
C GLY A 36 -4.18 2.25 13.45
N LEU A 37 -4.23 2.76 12.21
CA LEU A 37 -3.59 2.16 11.04
C LEU A 37 -2.45 3.07 10.57
N SER A 38 -1.30 2.48 10.30
CA SER A 38 -0.17 3.11 9.61
C SER A 38 0.16 2.35 8.34
N PHE A 39 0.63 3.10 7.34
CA PHE A 39 1.00 2.58 6.03
C PHE A 39 2.26 3.29 5.55
N GLU A 40 3.23 2.50 5.12
CA GLU A 40 4.50 2.98 4.58
C GLU A 40 4.84 2.26 3.28
N ILE A 41 5.43 3.01 2.35
CA ILE A 41 5.91 2.50 1.06
C ILE A 41 7.42 2.64 1.02
N GLU A 42 8.12 1.50 0.96
CA GLU A 42 9.55 1.45 0.71
C GLU A 42 9.80 1.06 -0.75
N ASN A 43 10.85 1.63 -1.35
CA ASN A 43 11.31 1.28 -2.68
C ASN A 43 12.61 0.48 -2.53
N LEU A 44 12.60 -0.77 -2.97
CA LEU A 44 13.72 -1.70 -2.86
C LEU A 44 14.08 -2.19 -4.27
N ASP A 45 15.07 -1.54 -4.88
CA ASP A 45 15.52 -1.82 -6.25
C ASP A 45 14.39 -1.78 -7.30
N ASN A 46 13.96 -2.95 -7.77
CA ASN A 46 12.88 -3.15 -8.73
C ASN A 46 11.57 -3.61 -8.06
N ALA A 47 11.42 -3.33 -6.76
CA ALA A 47 10.27 -3.71 -5.98
C ALA A 47 9.74 -2.55 -5.12
N LEU A 48 8.42 -2.54 -4.94
CA LEU A 48 7.76 -1.71 -3.94
C LEU A 48 7.32 -2.61 -2.77
N VAL A 49 7.62 -2.17 -1.56
CA VAL A 49 7.23 -2.85 -0.32
C VAL A 49 6.22 -1.97 0.40
N PHE A 50 5.05 -2.55 0.65
CA PHE A 50 3.95 -1.95 1.37
C PHE A 50 3.90 -2.52 2.77
N ASN A 51 4.16 -1.68 3.76
CA ASN A 51 4.11 -2.03 5.17
C ASN A 51 2.84 -1.46 5.78
N PHE A 52 1.91 -2.33 6.16
CA PHE A 52 0.72 -1.97 6.91
C PHE A 52 0.89 -2.40 8.35
N GLN A 53 0.53 -1.53 9.29
CA GLN A 53 0.42 -1.86 10.70
C GLN A 53 -0.92 -1.35 11.23
N SER A 54 -1.58 -2.18 12.04
CA SER A 54 -2.83 -1.84 12.69
C SER A 54 -2.81 -2.26 14.14
N THR A 55 -3.23 -1.37 15.03
CA THR A 55 -3.44 -1.64 16.46
C THR A 55 -4.92 -1.90 16.78
N GLU A 56 -5.77 -1.90 15.74
CA GLU A 56 -7.22 -1.84 15.83
C GLU A 56 -7.88 -3.03 15.08
N ASN A 57 -9.09 -2.82 14.55
CA ASN A 57 -9.90 -3.87 13.94
C ASN A 57 -9.28 -4.43 12.64
N MET A 58 -9.09 -5.76 12.59
CA MET A 58 -8.63 -6.48 11.39
C MET A 58 -9.49 -6.22 10.15
N LYS A 59 -10.80 -5.99 10.29
CA LYS A 59 -11.68 -5.68 9.15
C LYS A 59 -11.26 -4.39 8.46
N THR A 60 -10.93 -3.36 9.24
CA THR A 60 -10.46 -2.08 8.72
C THR A 60 -9.13 -2.27 7.99
N LEU A 61 -8.20 -3.02 8.57
CA LEU A 61 -6.93 -3.36 7.91
C LEU A 61 -7.15 -4.06 6.56
N THR A 62 -8.03 -5.07 6.51
CA THR A 62 -8.29 -5.79 5.25
C THR A 62 -8.94 -4.91 4.19
N SER A 63 -9.85 -4.01 4.58
CA SER A 63 -10.48 -3.07 3.65
C SER A 63 -9.47 -2.06 3.11
N THR A 64 -8.61 -1.49 3.96
CA THR A 64 -7.57 -0.56 3.54
C THR A 64 -6.55 -1.23 2.61
N ILE A 65 -6.17 -2.48 2.87
CA ILE A 65 -5.29 -3.24 1.97
C ILE A 65 -5.96 -3.44 0.60
N ASP A 66 -7.24 -3.82 0.56
CA ASP A 66 -7.97 -4.02 -0.70
C ASP A 66 -8.04 -2.73 -1.53
N GLU A 67 -8.33 -1.59 -0.90
CA GLU A 67 -8.35 -0.26 -1.53
C GLU A 67 -6.98 0.12 -2.12
N VAL A 68 -5.91 0.01 -1.34
CA VAL A 68 -4.54 0.30 -1.82
C VAL A 68 -4.17 -0.58 -3.00
N LEU A 69 -4.46 -1.88 -2.95
CA LEU A 69 -4.17 -2.80 -4.05
C LEU A 69 -5.02 -2.51 -5.29
N ALA A 70 -6.26 -2.04 -5.12
CA ALA A 70 -7.10 -1.58 -6.24
C ALA A 70 -6.47 -0.36 -6.94
N HIS A 71 -5.99 0.62 -6.19
CA HIS A 71 -5.32 1.81 -6.74
C HIS A 71 -4.04 1.46 -7.49
N VAL A 72 -3.23 0.56 -6.92
CA VAL A 72 -2.03 0.02 -7.58
C VAL A 72 -2.39 -0.66 -8.91
N SER A 73 -3.43 -1.49 -8.92
CA SER A 73 -3.91 -2.17 -10.13
C SER A 73 -4.37 -1.18 -11.20
N MET A 74 -5.04 -0.11 -10.80
CA MET A 74 -5.47 0.95 -11.71
C MET A 74 -4.28 1.72 -12.29
N ALA A 75 -3.32 2.12 -11.47
CA ALA A 75 -2.10 2.80 -11.90
C ALA A 75 -1.33 1.96 -12.94
N LEU A 76 -1.20 0.66 -12.70
CA LEU A 76 -0.53 -0.26 -13.62
C LEU A 76 -1.29 -0.48 -14.94
N LYS A 77 -2.62 -0.38 -14.94
CA LYS A 77 -3.44 -0.56 -16.17
C LYS A 77 -3.35 0.63 -17.12
N VAL A 78 -3.19 1.85 -16.60
CA VAL A 78 -3.09 3.07 -17.41
C VAL A 78 -1.78 3.11 -18.21
N MET A 79 -0.76 2.37 -17.78
CA MET A 79 0.56 2.30 -18.42
C MET A 79 0.69 1.22 -19.51
N LYS A 80 -0.43 0.67 -19.99
CA LYS A 80 -0.44 -0.32 -21.08
C LYS A 80 -0.28 0.31 -22.46
#